data_AF-A0A7X6VSP6-F1
#
_entry.id   AF-A0A7X6VSP6-F1
#
_cell.length_a   1.000
_cell.length_b   1.000
_cell.length_c   1.000
_cell.angle_alpha   90.00
_cell.angle_beta   90.00
_cell.angle_gamma   90.00
#
_symmetry.space_group_name_H-M   'P 1'
#
loop_
_entity.id
_entity.type
_entity.pdbx_description
1 polymer ?
#
loop_
_entity_poly.entity_id
_entity_poly.type
_entity_poly.pdbx_seq_one_letter_code
_entity_poly.pdbx_strand_id
1 'polypeptide(L)'
;MRFKRIIYVTVAAFLVLYIFNSANDSTVNLYKLPTPISVESIIEDFEDLSDNNEIPSEEVLNEGTKRLYIPKDYTGQSGEVFYLGIASNIYMYKIETLTENEKEVLVYRLDDMFVNIALPQPKFNIHEIK
;
A
#
# COMPACT_ATOMS: atom_id res chain seq x y z
N MET A 1 30.61 54.86 17.75
CA MET A 1 30.84 53.39 17.83
C MET A 1 29.70 52.60 18.49
N ARG A 2 28.96 53.14 19.47
CA ARG A 2 27.87 52.39 20.17
C ARG A 2 26.61 52.13 19.33
N PHE A 3 26.27 53.02 18.40
CA PHE A 3 25.09 52.87 17.52
C PHE A 3 25.19 51.68 16.54
N LYS A 4 26.38 51.42 15.98
CA LYS A 4 26.60 50.25 15.09
C LYS A 4 26.33 48.94 15.83
N ARG A 5 26.75 48.82 17.10
CA ARG A 5 26.50 47.62 17.93
C ARG A 5 25.01 47.39 18.22
N ILE A 6 24.24 48.46 18.44
CA ILE A 6 22.79 48.34 18.71
C ILE A 6 22.08 47.75 17.49
N ILE A 7 22.40 48.20 16.28
CA ILE A 7 21.79 47.68 15.05
C ILE A 7 22.08 46.18 14.86
N TYR A 8 23.31 45.74 15.12
CA TYR A 8 23.65 44.31 15.02
C TYR A 8 22.87 43.43 16.01
N VAL A 9 22.63 43.92 17.24
CA VAL A 9 21.86 43.18 18.24
C VAL A 9 20.39 43.07 17.84
N THR A 10 19.80 44.14 17.31
CA THR A 10 18.39 44.12 16.87
C THR A 10 18.18 43.20 15.66
N VAL A 11 19.10 43.21 14.69
CA VAL A 11 19.04 42.33 13.51
C VAL A 11 19.22 40.86 13.89
N ALA A 12 20.13 40.56 14.82
CA ALA A 12 20.32 39.21 15.33
C ALA A 12 19.08 38.69 16.07
N ALA A 13 18.43 39.53 16.89
CA ALA A 13 17.20 39.16 17.58
C ALA A 13 16.05 38.90 16.60
N PHE A 14 15.94 39.69 15.52
CA PHE A 14 14.92 39.49 14.48
C PHE A 14 15.14 38.21 13.68
N LEU A 15 16.39 37.88 13.35
CA LEU A 15 16.76 36.62 12.70
C LEU A 15 16.44 35.40 13.57
N VAL A 16 16.75 35.46 14.87
CA VAL A 16 16.44 34.39 15.81
C VAL A 16 14.92 34.21 15.95
N LEU A 17 14.17 35.29 16.13
CA LEU A 17 12.70 35.23 16.21
C LEU A 17 12.09 34.71 14.91
N TYR A 18 12.61 35.09 13.73
CA TYR A 18 12.15 34.59 12.44
C TYR A 18 12.36 33.08 12.29
N ILE A 19 13.53 32.56 12.68
CA ILE A 19 13.84 31.13 12.63
C ILE A 19 12.95 30.36 13.62
N PHE A 20 12.78 30.85 14.84
CA PHE A 20 11.91 30.19 15.83
C PHE A 20 10.43 30.23 15.43
N ASN A 21 9.94 31.32 14.85
CA ASN A 21 8.55 31.41 14.38
C ASN A 21 8.32 30.53 13.15
N SER A 22 9.28 30.46 12.22
CA SER A 22 9.22 29.56 11.06
C SER A 22 9.36 28.08 11.43
N ALA A 23 10.09 27.76 12.50
CA ALA A 23 10.22 26.39 13.00
C ALA A 23 8.98 25.92 13.76
N ASN A 24 8.23 26.83 14.38
CA ASN A 24 7.01 26.50 15.12
C ASN A 24 5.78 26.25 14.22
N ASP A 25 5.77 26.81 13.01
CA ASP A 25 4.75 26.52 11.99
C ASP A 25 5.00 25.22 11.21
N SER A 26 6.12 24.54 11.49
CA SER A 26 6.41 23.22 10.94
C SER A 26 5.88 22.13 11.86
N THR A 27 4.59 22.18 12.20
CA THR A 27 3.86 20.93 12.41
C THR A 27 3.80 20.25 11.05
N VAL A 28 4.90 19.58 10.70
CA VAL A 28 4.91 18.60 9.63
C VAL A 28 3.81 17.63 10.03
N ASN A 29 2.64 17.77 9.40
CA ASN A 29 1.69 16.69 9.29
C ASN A 29 2.49 15.59 8.59
N LEU A 30 3.20 14.78 9.38
CA LEU A 30 3.68 13.49 8.97
C LEU A 30 2.40 12.72 8.71
N TYR A 31 1.84 12.90 7.51
CA TYR A 31 0.78 12.06 6.99
C TYR A 31 1.29 10.66 7.20
N LYS A 32 0.67 9.98 8.17
CA LYS A 32 1.06 8.64 8.54
C LYS A 32 0.84 7.82 7.28
N LEU A 33 1.93 7.31 6.71
CA LEU A 33 1.88 6.43 5.56
C LEU A 33 0.85 5.33 5.84
N PRO A 34 0.03 4.97 4.84
CA PRO A 34 -0.96 3.93 5.04
C PRO A 34 -0.27 2.63 5.45
N THR A 35 -0.93 1.86 6.31
CA THR A 35 -0.39 0.60 6.80
C THR A 35 -0.26 -0.37 5.62
N PRO A 36 0.91 -1.02 5.43
CA PRO A 36 1.09 -1.99 4.36
C PRO A 36 0.13 -3.17 4.52
N ILE A 37 -0.34 -3.73 3.39
CA ILE A 37 -1.21 -4.90 3.38
C ILE A 37 -0.36 -6.15 3.58
N SER A 38 -0.60 -6.92 4.64
CA SER A 38 0.18 -8.12 4.92
C SER A 38 -0.26 -9.29 4.05
N VAL A 39 0.61 -10.29 3.92
CA VAL A 39 0.27 -11.52 3.18
C VAL A 39 -0.83 -12.28 3.92
N GLU A 40 -0.79 -12.27 5.25
CA GLU A 40 -1.80 -12.91 6.09
C GLU A 40 -3.18 -12.30 5.88
N SER A 41 -3.30 -10.96 5.80
CA SER A 41 -4.60 -10.33 5.54
C SER A 41 -5.13 -10.71 4.16
N ILE A 42 -4.27 -10.79 3.15
CA ILE A 42 -4.69 -11.26 1.82
C ILE A 42 -5.17 -12.72 1.90
N ILE A 43 -4.43 -13.60 2.57
CA ILE A 43 -4.85 -15.00 2.73
C ILE A 43 -6.24 -15.07 3.37
N GLU A 44 -6.45 -14.36 4.49
CA GLU A 44 -7.72 -14.31 5.22
C GLU A 44 -8.87 -13.80 4.33
N ASP A 45 -8.65 -12.72 3.58
CA ASP A 45 -9.66 -12.14 2.69
C ASP A 45 -10.05 -13.08 1.53
N PHE A 46 -9.17 -14.02 1.15
CA PHE A 46 -9.39 -14.97 0.05
C PHE A 46 -9.75 -16.40 0.50
N GLU A 47 -9.77 -16.68 1.81
CA GLU A 47 -10.30 -17.92 2.38
C GLU A 47 -11.80 -18.05 2.02
N ASP A 48 -12.58 -16.99 2.27
CA ASP A 48 -13.99 -16.93 1.91
C ASP A 48 -14.26 -15.99 0.74
N LEU A 49 -14.45 -16.57 -0.44
CA LEU A 49 -14.76 -15.85 -1.67
C LEU A 49 -16.27 -15.72 -1.94
N SER A 50 -17.13 -16.18 -1.02
CA SER A 50 -18.58 -16.24 -1.26
C SER A 50 -19.22 -14.87 -1.53
N ASP A 51 -18.65 -13.80 -0.97
CA ASP A 51 -19.10 -12.42 -1.16
C ASP A 51 -18.28 -11.65 -2.22
N ASN A 52 -17.33 -12.29 -2.90
CA ASN A 52 -16.47 -11.63 -3.89
C ASN A 52 -17.17 -11.57 -5.26
N ASN A 53 -17.70 -10.39 -5.59
CA ASN A 53 -18.37 -10.13 -6.87
C ASN A 53 -17.42 -9.96 -8.07
N GLU A 54 -16.11 -9.93 -7.86
CA GLU A 54 -15.11 -9.75 -8.92
C GLU A 54 -14.73 -11.08 -9.60
N ILE A 55 -14.95 -12.20 -8.93
CA ILE A 55 -14.67 -13.55 -9.42
C ILE A 55 -15.99 -14.24 -9.79
N PRO A 56 -16.13 -14.85 -10.98
CA PRO A 56 -17.35 -15.56 -11.36
C PRO A 56 -17.70 -16.66 -10.33
N SER A 57 -18.95 -16.64 -9.85
CA SER A 57 -19.40 -17.57 -8.79
C SER A 57 -19.25 -19.04 -9.16
N GLU A 58 -19.32 -19.39 -10.45
CA GLU A 58 -19.11 -20.75 -10.96
C GLU A 58 -17.67 -21.25 -10.73
N GLU A 59 -16.69 -20.35 -10.70
CA GLU A 59 -15.29 -20.69 -10.42
C GLU A 59 -15.01 -20.80 -8.93
N VAL A 60 -15.70 -20.01 -8.11
CA VAL A 60 -15.64 -20.08 -6.65
C VAL A 60 -16.30 -21.36 -6.12
N LEU A 61 -17.41 -21.80 -6.75
CA LEU A 61 -18.16 -23.00 -6.37
C LEU A 61 -17.46 -24.31 -6.80
N ASN A 62 -16.59 -24.25 -7.81
CA ASN A 62 -15.68 -25.35 -8.09
C ASN A 62 -14.62 -25.33 -6.99
N GLU A 63 -14.73 -26.23 -6.00
CA GLU A 63 -13.83 -26.45 -4.85
C GLU A 63 -12.38 -26.85 -5.24
N GLY A 64 -11.80 -26.22 -6.26
CA GLY A 64 -10.42 -26.37 -6.63
C GLY A 64 -9.50 -25.70 -5.62
N THR A 65 -8.32 -26.28 -5.41
CA THR A 65 -7.28 -25.67 -4.56
C THR A 65 -6.93 -24.27 -5.07
N LYS A 66 -7.17 -23.26 -4.23
CA LYS A 66 -6.80 -21.88 -4.49
C LYS A 66 -5.32 -21.69 -4.15
N ARG A 67 -4.60 -20.89 -4.96
CA ARG A 67 -3.17 -20.61 -4.73
C ARG A 67 -2.89 -19.12 -4.86
N LEU A 68 -2.31 -18.54 -3.82
CA LEU A 68 -1.82 -17.17 -3.83
C LEU A 68 -0.34 -17.16 -4.23
N TYR A 69 0.02 -16.33 -5.20
CA TYR A 69 1.38 -16.12 -5.66
C TYR A 69 1.82 -14.71 -5.28
N ILE A 70 2.62 -14.62 -4.23
CA ILE A 70 3.17 -13.37 -3.70
C ILE A 70 4.60 -13.20 -4.20
N PRO A 71 4.99 -12.07 -4.82
CA PRO A 71 6.38 -11.81 -5.17
C PRO A 71 7.31 -11.96 -3.96
N LYS A 72 8.50 -12.53 -4.14
CA LYS A 72 9.44 -12.75 -3.02
C LYS A 72 9.90 -11.47 -2.32
N ASP A 73 9.84 -10.35 -3.03
CA ASP A 73 10.19 -9.00 -2.62
C ASP A 73 8.97 -8.16 -2.23
N TYR A 74 7.79 -8.78 -2.07
CA TYR A 74 6.55 -8.10 -1.69
C TYR A 74 6.67 -7.36 -0.34
N THR A 75 6.22 -6.11 -0.31
CA THR A 75 6.28 -5.21 0.86
C THR A 75 4.91 -4.74 1.36
N GLY A 76 3.83 -5.02 0.64
CA GLY A 76 2.47 -4.58 0.94
C GLY A 76 2.18 -3.14 0.56
N GLN A 77 2.93 -2.57 -0.38
CA GLN A 77 2.87 -1.15 -0.74
C GLN A 77 2.07 -0.90 -2.02
N SER A 78 1.65 0.34 -2.20
CA SER A 78 0.97 0.80 -3.42
C SER A 78 1.81 0.55 -4.68
N GLY A 79 1.17 0.07 -5.74
CA GLY A 79 1.79 -0.29 -7.02
C GLY A 79 2.28 -1.73 -7.10
N GLU A 80 2.34 -2.47 -5.98
CA GLU A 80 2.68 -3.89 -5.99
C GLU A 80 1.53 -4.75 -6.51
N VAL A 81 1.89 -5.93 -7.01
CA VAL A 81 0.97 -6.87 -7.65
C VAL A 81 1.14 -8.25 -7.04
N PHE A 82 0.03 -8.94 -6.83
CA PHE A 82 0.00 -10.36 -6.50
C PHE A 82 -1.00 -11.09 -7.37
N TYR A 83 -0.98 -12.42 -7.32
CA TYR A 83 -1.86 -13.24 -8.15
C TYR A 83 -2.61 -14.28 -7.34
N LEU A 84 -3.87 -14.48 -7.65
CA LEU A 84 -4.70 -15.56 -7.13
C LEU A 84 -4.99 -16.55 -8.25
N GLY A 85 -4.61 -17.81 -8.07
CA GLY A 85 -4.91 -18.91 -8.97
C GLY A 85 -6.12 -19.70 -8.48
N ILE A 86 -7.12 -19.86 -9.33
CA ILE A 86 -8.30 -20.71 -9.10
C ILE A 86 -8.46 -21.59 -10.33
N ALA A 87 -8.38 -22.92 -10.14
CA ALA A 87 -8.38 -23.88 -11.25
C ALA A 87 -7.34 -23.53 -12.34
N SER A 88 -7.80 -23.12 -13.53
CA SER A 88 -6.94 -22.76 -14.68
C SER A 88 -6.80 -21.24 -14.89
N ASN A 89 -7.41 -20.44 -14.04
CA ASN A 89 -7.44 -18.99 -14.14
C ASN A 89 -6.54 -18.35 -13.11
N ILE A 90 -5.93 -17.24 -13.50
CA ILE A 90 -5.04 -16.43 -12.67
C ILE A 90 -5.56 -15.01 -12.67
N TYR A 91 -5.90 -14.53 -11.49
CA TYR A 91 -6.43 -13.21 -11.21
C TYR A 91 -5.28 -12.34 -10.70
N MET A 92 -5.02 -11.23 -11.36
CA MET A 92 -3.97 -10.30 -10.99
C MET A 92 -4.55 -9.16 -10.18
N TYR A 93 -4.09 -9.02 -8.94
CA TYR A 93 -4.51 -7.96 -8.05
C TYR A 93 -3.40 -6.94 -7.88
N LYS A 94 -3.76 -5.66 -7.94
CA LYS A 94 -2.83 -4.54 -7.76
C LYS A 94 -3.23 -3.72 -6.55
N ILE A 95 -2.24 -3.38 -5.73
CA ILE A 95 -2.44 -2.50 -4.58
C ILE A 95 -2.47 -1.05 -5.07
N GLU A 96 -3.52 -0.33 -4.72
CA GLU A 96 -3.71 1.08 -5.03
C GLU A 96 -3.93 1.88 -3.75
N THR A 97 -3.51 3.15 -3.78
CA THR A 97 -3.83 4.10 -2.72
C THR A 97 -5.14 4.80 -3.08
N LEU A 98 -6.12 4.72 -2.19
CA LEU A 98 -7.34 5.51 -2.27
C LEU A 98 -7.33 6.58 -1.18
N THR A 99 -7.77 7.79 -1.52
CA THR A 99 -8.00 8.85 -0.54
C THR A 99 -9.46 8.80 -0.11
N GLU A 100 -9.70 8.41 1.13
CA GLU A 100 -11.04 8.35 1.72
C GLU A 100 -11.08 9.18 3.00
N ASN A 101 -12.03 10.11 3.11
CA ASN A 101 -12.19 10.98 4.28
C ASN A 101 -10.87 11.66 4.72
N GLU A 102 -10.13 12.23 3.76
CA GLU A 102 -8.82 12.89 3.97
C GLU A 102 -7.70 11.97 4.50
N LYS A 103 -7.90 10.65 4.46
CA LYS A 103 -6.89 9.64 4.79
C LYS A 103 -6.57 8.80 3.58
N GLU A 104 -5.29 8.51 3.39
CA GLU A 104 -4.85 7.52 2.42
C GLU A 104 -5.03 6.12 3.02
N VAL A 105 -5.66 5.24 2.26
CA VAL A 105 -5.82 3.82 2.57
C VAL A 105 -5.32 2.99 1.39
N LEU A 106 -4.73 1.84 1.69
CA LEU A 106 -4.37 0.88 0.64
C LEU A 106 -5.54 -0.09 0.45
N VAL A 107 -5.88 -0.34 -0.80
CA VAL A 107 -6.80 -1.39 -1.22
C VAL A 107 -6.15 -2.16 -2.36
N TYR A 108 -6.50 -3.42 -2.53
CA TYR A 108 -6.16 -4.15 -3.74
C TYR A 108 -7.40 -4.32 -4.61
N ARG A 109 -7.21 -4.28 -5.92
CA ARG A 109 -8.28 -4.42 -6.91
C ARG A 109 -7.86 -5.39 -7.98
N LEU A 110 -8.83 -6.13 -8.52
CA LEU A 110 -8.61 -6.96 -9.69
C LEU A 110 -8.24 -6.06 -10.89
N ASP A 111 -7.03 -6.25 -11.42
CA ASP A 111 -6.49 -5.49 -12.54
C ASP A 111 -6.62 -6.25 -13.87
N ASP A 112 -6.33 -7.56 -13.85
CA ASP A 112 -6.42 -8.41 -15.05
C ASP A 112 -6.71 -9.89 -14.70
N MET A 113 -7.11 -10.66 -15.70
CA MET A 113 -7.37 -12.09 -15.60
C MET A 113 -6.74 -12.85 -16.77
N PHE A 114 -6.02 -13.92 -16.46
CA PHE A 114 -5.35 -14.77 -17.43
C PHE A 114 -5.87 -16.20 -17.35
N VAL A 115 -6.00 -16.85 -18.50
CA VAL A 115 -6.49 -18.23 -18.63
C VAL A 115 -5.36 -19.11 -19.17
N ASN A 116 -5.14 -20.28 -18.55
CA ASN A 116 -4.16 -21.28 -19.00
C ASN A 116 -2.71 -20.78 -19.08
N ILE A 117 -2.32 -19.87 -18.18
CA ILE A 117 -0.92 -19.41 -18.08
C ILE A 117 -0.20 -20.09 -16.91
N ALA A 118 1.11 -20.27 -17.05
CA ALA A 118 1.97 -20.73 -15.96
C ALA A 118 2.81 -19.57 -15.44
N LEU A 119 2.63 -19.21 -14.17
CA LEU A 119 3.50 -18.22 -13.52
C LEU A 119 4.88 -18.83 -13.25
N PRO A 120 5.98 -18.06 -13.42
CA PRO A 120 7.32 -18.54 -13.13
C PRO A 120 7.51 -18.70 -11.61
N GLN A 121 7.21 -19.90 -11.10
CA GLN A 121 7.23 -20.24 -9.67
C GLN A 121 8.46 -19.74 -8.89
N PRO A 122 9.70 -19.74 -9.41
CA PRO A 122 10.87 -19.28 -8.65
C PRO A 122 10.81 -17.81 -8.19
N LYS A 123 9.95 -16.98 -8.80
CA LYS A 123 9.77 -15.57 -8.45
C LYS A 123 8.78 -15.33 -7.31
N PHE A 124 8.02 -16.35 -6.91
CA PHE A 124 6.91 -16.21 -5.98
C PHE A 124 7.06 -17.10 -4.76
N ASN A 125 6.54 -16.62 -3.63
CA ASN A 125 6.11 -17.44 -2.52
C ASN A 125 4.66 -17.87 -2.80
N ILE A 126 4.41 -19.18 -2.72
CA ILE A 126 3.11 -19.77 -3.07
C ILE A 126 2.43 -20.21 -1.78
N HIS A 127 1.21 -19.71 -1.55
CA HIS A 127 0.38 -20.08 -0.41
C HIS A 127 -0.86 -20.81 -0.91
N GLU A 128 -1.10 -22.02 -0.42
CA GLU A 128 -2.35 -22.73 -0.71
C GLU A 128 -3.43 -22.22 0.25
N ILE A 129 -4.54 -21.75 -0.30
CA ILE A 129 -5.69 -21.26 0.45
C ILE A 129 -6.74 -22.38 0.42
N LYS A 130 -7.29 -22.71 1.59
CA LYS A 130 -8.30 -23.77 1.75
C LYS A 130 -9.71 -23.22 1.72
#